data_AF-A0A382BQL7-F1
#
_entry.id   AF-A0A382BQL7-F1
#
_cell.length_a   1.000
_cell.length_b   1.000
_cell.length_c   1.000
_cell.angle_alpha   90.00
_cell.angle_beta   90.00
_cell.angle_gamma   90.00
#
_symmetry.space_group_name_H-M   'P 1'
#
loop_
_entity.id
_entity.type
_entity.pdbx_description
1 polymer ?
#
loop_
_entity_poly.entity_id
_entity_poly.type
_entity_poly.pdbx_seq_one_letter_code
_entity_poly.pdbx_strand_id
1 'polypeptide(L)' 'MSAKILTVDDSRTIRGQVRRTLEQQTEENYTIVEKGDGLEALRWLSNCLRKDLPDVIVL' A
#
# COMPACT_ATOMS: atom_id res chain seq x y z
N MET A 1 -4.06 13.00 9.12
CA MET A 1 -5.10 12.61 8.13
C MET A 1 -5.13 11.07 8.09
N SER A 2 -6.07 10.41 7.41
CA SER A 2 -5.95 8.96 7.16
C SER A 2 -5.74 8.75 5.68
N ALA A 3 -4.65 8.10 5.29
CA ALA A 3 -4.35 7.80 3.88
C ALA A 3 -4.13 6.30 3.69
N LYS A 4 -4.61 5.79 2.56
CA LYS A 4 -4.43 4.40 2.14
C LYS A 4 -3.30 4.33 1.12
N ILE A 5 -2.28 3.55 1.44
CA ILE A 5 -1.07 3.40 0.64
C ILE A 5 -1.02 1.97 0.09
N LEU A 6 -0.91 1.83 -1.23
CA LEU A 6 -0.66 0.56 -1.90
C LEU A 6 0.84 0.45 -2.21
N THR A 7 1.51 -0.59 -1.73
CA THR A 7 2.89 -0.91 -2.07
C THR A 7 2.93 -2.13 -2.99
N VAL A 8 3.66 -2.01 -4.10
CA VAL A 8 3.82 -3.08 -5.09
C VAL A 8 5.30 -3.28 -5.32
N ASP A 9 5.84 -4.40 -4.87
CA ASP A 9 7.26 -4.71 -5.01
C ASP A 9 7.40 -6.23 -4.93
N ASP A 10 8.30 -6.85 -5.68
CA ASP A 10 8.50 -8.31 -5.68
C ASP A 10 9.27 -8.78 -4.44
N SER A 11 10.09 -7.92 -3.86
CA SER A 11 10.86 -8.16 -2.64
C SER A 11 10.00 -8.00 -1.38
N ARG A 12 9.77 -9.13 -0.70
CA ARG A 12 9.15 -9.14 0.64
C ARG A 12 9.92 -8.28 1.65
N THR A 13 11.25 -8.19 1.50
CA THR A 13 12.10 -7.37 2.38
C THR A 13 11.81 -5.89 2.21
N ILE A 14 11.69 -5.42 0.97
CA ILE A 14 11.41 -4.01 0.67
C ILE A 14 10.02 -3.64 1.18
N ARG A 15 8.99 -4.44 0.87
CA ARG A 15 7.63 -4.21 1.40
C ARG A 15 7.61 -4.11 2.93
N GLY A 16 8.31 -5.03 3.60
CA GLY A 16 8.44 -5.02 5.06
C GLY A 16 9.18 -3.79 5.61
N GLN A 17 10.17 -3.24 4.91
CA GLN A 17 10.82 -2.00 5.31
C GLN A 17 9.90 -0.79 5.14
N VAL A 18 9.25 -0.66 3.98
CA VAL A 18 8.30 0.43 3.71
C VAL A 18 7.21 0.47 4.77
N ARG A 19 6.64 -0.70 5.10
CA ARG A 19 5.61 -0.81 6.14
C ARG A 19 6.13 -0.34 7.50
N ARG A 20 7.30 -0.80 7.94
CA ARG A 20 7.90 -0.37 9.22
C ARG A 20 8.17 1.14 9.25
N THR A 21 8.69 1.70 8.17
CA THR A 21 8.99 3.14 8.08
C THR A 21 7.72 3.97 8.19
N LEU A 22 6.63 3.54 7.55
CA LEU A 22 5.34 4.23 7.60
C LEU A 22 4.63 4.03 8.95
N GLU A 23 4.68 2.83 9.54
CA GLU A 23 4.13 2.54 10.87
C GLU A 23 4.84 3.32 11.99
N GLN A 24 6.12 3.65 11.81
CA GLN A 24 6.89 4.45 12.77
C GLN A 24 6.50 5.93 12.77
N GLN A 25 5.77 6.42 11.77
CA GLN A 25 5.25 7.78 11.73
C GLN A 25 3.97 7.85 12.59
N THR A 26 4.12 8.05 13.89
CA THR A 26 3.04 7.94 14.89
C THR A 26 1.93 8.99 14.80
N GLU A 27 2.11 10.06 14.01
CA GLU A 27 1.13 11.14 13.89
C GLU A 27 0.10 10.91 12.77
N GLU A 28 0.35 9.98 11.85
CA GLU A 28 -0.48 9.76 10.67
C GLU A 28 -1.09 8.36 10.66
N ASN A 29 -2.39 8.28 10.38
CA ASN A 29 -3.12 7.02 10.44
C ASN A 29 -3.13 6.35 9.06
N TYR A 30 -2.00 5.75 8.69
CA TYR A 30 -1.83 5.08 7.39
C TYR A 30 -2.43 3.68 7.38
N THR A 31 -3.19 3.36 6.32
CA THR A 31 -3.58 1.98 6.00
C THR A 31 -2.72 1.46 4.85
N ILE A 32 -1.95 0.41 5.09
CA ILE A 32 -1.00 -0.11 4.12
C ILE A 32 -1.53 -1.41 3.51
N VAL A 33 -1.59 -1.45 2.18
CA VAL A 33 -1.93 -2.64 1.39
C VAL A 33 -0.69 -3.06 0.62
N GLU A 34 -0.24 -4.29 0.81
CA GLU A 34 0.95 -4.82 0.13
C GLU A 34 0.55 -5.79 -0.99
N LYS A 35 1.23 -5.72 -2.14
CA LYS A 35 1.10 -6.64 -3.28
C LYS A 35 2.47 -7.06 -3.79
N GLY A 36 2.59 -8.32 -4.19
CA GLY A 36 3.86 -8.88 -4.64
C GLY A 36 4.20 -8.57 -6.10
N ASP A 37 3.22 -8.21 -6.91
CA ASP A 37 3.41 -7.90 -8.31
C ASP A 37 2.29 -7.01 -8.87
N GLY A 38 2.49 -6.54 -10.10
CA GLY A 38 1.53 -5.70 -10.80
C GLY A 38 0.20 -6.40 -11.11
N LEU A 39 0.17 -7.72 -11.27
CA LEU A 39 -1.06 -8.45 -11.55
C LEU A 39 -1.95 -8.51 -10.29
N GLU A 40 -1.37 -8.82 -9.13
CA GLU A 40 -2.05 -8.75 -7.83
C GLU A 40 -2.55 -7.34 -7.54
N ALA A 41 -1.74 -6.32 -7.84
CA ALA A 41 -2.11 -4.91 -7.67
C ALA A 41 -3.29 -4.51 -8.55
N LEU A 42 -3.22 -4.81 -9.85
CA LEU A 42 -4.29 -4.49 -10.79
C LEU A 42 -5.59 -5.25 -10.48
N ARG A 43 -5.50 -6.52 -10.09
CA ARG A 43 -6.66 -7.32 -9.66
C ARG A 43 -7.30 -6.75 -8.39
N TRP A 44 -6.50 -6.21 -7.47
CA TRP A 44 -7.02 -5.57 -6.28
C TRP A 44 -7.69 -4.23 -6.64
N LEU A 45 -7.01 -3.38 -7.41
CA LEU A 45 -7.53 -2.10 -7.87
C LEU A 45 -8.83 -2.24 -8.68
N SER A 46 -8.94 -3.26 -9.54
CA SER A 46 -10.14 -3.49 -10.35
C SER A 46 -11.36 -3.90 -9.51
N ASN A 47 -11.15 -4.42 -8.30
CA ASN A 47 -12.20 -4.79 -7.36
C ASN A 47 -12.48 -3.71 -6.30
N CYS A 48 -11.69 -2.64 -6.26
CA CYS A 48 -11.91 -1.54 -5.31
C CYS A 48 -13.04 -0.62 -5.77
N LEU A 49 -13.91 -0.26 -4.83
CA LEU A 49 -14.80 0.88 -5.01
C LEU A 49 -13.97 2.17 -5.03
N ARG A 50 -14.47 3.23 -5.69
CA ARG A 50 -13.74 4.52 -5.77
C ARG A 50 -13.34 5.08 -4.40
N LYS A 51 -14.19 4.92 -3.39
CA LYS A 51 -13.92 5.35 -2.01
C LYS A 51 -12.80 4.54 -1.32
N ASP A 52 -12.47 3.38 -1.86
CA ASP A 52 -11.52 2.44 -1.30
C ASP A 52 -10.19 2.40 -2.08
N LEU A 53 -10.08 3.20 -3.14
CA LEU A 53 -8.83 3.37 -3.88
C LEU A 53 -7.73 3.91 -2.96
N PRO A 54 -6.47 3.53 -3.22
CA PRO A 54 -5.34 4.09 -2.50
C PRO A 54 -5.15 5.56 -2.90
N ASP A 55 -4.75 6.38 -1.94
CA ASP A 55 -4.37 7.78 -2.17
C ASP A 55 -3.00 7.86 -2.85
N VAL A 56 -2.12 6.89 -2.57
CA VAL A 56 -0.76 6.80 -3.11
C VAL A 56 -0.42 5.34 -3.45
N ILE A 57 0.25 5.15 -4.58
CA ILE A 57 0.82 3.86 -5.00
C ILE A 57 2.35 4.01 -5.04
N VAL A 58 3.04 3.10 -4.37
CA VAL A 58 4.52 2.98 -4.40
C VAL A 58 4.86 1.73 -5.22
N LEU A 59 5.67 1.93 -6.27
CA LEU A 59 6.10 0.91 -7.23
C LEU A 59 7.60 0.69 -7.18
#